data_AF-A0A534XZH5-F1
#
_entry.id   AF-A0A534XZH5-F1
#
_cell.length_a   1.000
_cell.length_b   1.000
_cell.length_c   1.000
_cell.angle_alpha   90.00
_cell.angle_beta   90.00
_cell.angle_gamma   90.00
#
_symmetry.space_group_name_H-M   'P 1'
#
loop_
_entity.id
_entity.type
_entity.pdbx_description
1 polymer ?
#
loop_
_entity_poly.entity_id
_entity_poly.type
_entity_poly.pdbx_seq_one_letter_code
_entity_poly.pdbx_strand_id
1 'polypeptide(L)'
;MIPEPAAGADRTLRRRKICNALIALAAIHFVVFVVTIVVLGGDALTGRVEDGHYFLGNHGLMVETSRAAWHLSAIIGRSLVYGTFPLGVIAALLRPRKVGHQRPRFWWKGDGN
;
A
#
# COMPACT_ATOMS: atom_id res chain seq x y z
N MET A 1 -31.90 -10.72 -28.23
CA MET A 1 -31.81 -11.01 -26.78
C MET A 1 -30.36 -10.81 -26.37
N ILE A 2 -30.05 -9.65 -25.79
CA ILE A 2 -28.68 -9.32 -25.34
C ILE A 2 -28.51 -9.96 -23.97
N PRO A 3 -27.49 -10.80 -23.73
CA PRO A 3 -27.27 -11.39 -22.41
C PRO A 3 -26.98 -10.26 -21.42
N GLU A 4 -27.77 -10.20 -20.35
CA GLU A 4 -27.54 -9.26 -19.25
C GLU A 4 -26.14 -9.53 -18.67
N PRO A 5 -25.27 -8.51 -18.50
CA PRO A 5 -24.00 -8.72 -17.84
C PRO A 5 -24.28 -9.24 -16.43
N ALA A 6 -23.84 -10.47 -16.15
CA ALA A 6 -24.07 -11.11 -14.86
C ALA A 6 -23.62 -10.18 -13.72
N ALA A 7 -24.56 -9.72 -12.88
CA ALA A 7 -24.39 -8.74 -11.81
C ALA A 7 -23.34 -9.11 -10.71
N GLY A 8 -22.55 -10.17 -10.91
CA GLY A 8 -21.37 -10.50 -10.12
C GLY A 8 -20.04 -10.00 -10.73
N ALA A 9 -19.99 -9.76 -12.05
CA ALA A 9 -18.78 -9.35 -12.75
C ALA A 9 -18.42 -7.88 -12.48
N ASP A 10 -19.41 -7.00 -12.41
CA ASP A 10 -19.28 -5.59 -12.05
C ASP A 10 -18.81 -5.42 -10.58
N ARG A 11 -19.39 -6.19 -9.64
CA ARG A 11 -19.03 -6.17 -8.22
C ARG A 11 -17.58 -6.62 -7.98
N THR A 12 -17.14 -7.67 -8.69
CA THR A 12 -15.76 -8.17 -8.59
C THR A 12 -14.76 -7.18 -9.18
N LEU A 13 -15.09 -6.53 -10.31
CA LEU A 13 -14.26 -5.49 -10.90
C LEU A 13 -14.15 -4.26 -9.99
N ARG A 14 -15.27 -3.79 -9.42
CA ARG A 14 -15.30 -2.67 -8.47
C ARG A 14 -14.44 -2.98 -7.23
N ARG A 15 -14.61 -4.16 -6.63
CA ARG A 15 -13.78 -4.61 -5.49
C ARG A 15 -12.29 -4.60 -5.83
N ARG A 16 -11.93 -5.11 -7.02
CA ARG A 16 -10.54 -5.13 -7.47
C ARG A 16 -9.95 -3.74 -7.64
N LYS A 17 -10.70 -2.80 -8.22
CA LYS A 17 -10.28 -1.40 -8.36
C LYS A 17 -10.03 -0.74 -7.01
N ILE A 18 -10.95 -0.92 -6.05
CA ILE A 18 -10.82 -0.40 -4.68
C ILE A 18 -9.58 -0.99 -4.00
N CYS A 19 -9.40 -2.31 -4.05
CA CYS A 19 -8.23 -2.96 -3.44
C CYS A 19 -6.92 -2.45 -4.07
N ASN A 20 -6.85 -2.34 -5.40
CA ASN A 20 -5.68 -1.80 -6.09
C ASN A 20 -5.41 -0.34 -5.68
N ALA A 21 -6.45 0.48 -5.52
CA ALA A 21 -6.30 1.87 -5.11
C ALA A 21 -5.74 2.00 -3.68
N LEU A 22 -6.22 1.18 -2.74
CA LEU A 22 -5.72 1.15 -1.36
C LEU A 22 -4.26 0.67 -1.29
N ILE A 23 -3.90 -0.35 -2.08
CA ILE A 23 -2.52 -0.83 -2.18
C ILE A 23 -1.61 0.27 -2.77
N ALA A 24 -2.06 0.94 -3.83
CA ALA A 24 -1.31 2.05 -4.42
C ALA A 24 -1.13 3.22 -3.45
N LEU A 25 -2.18 3.57 -2.70
CA LEU A 25 -2.12 4.59 -1.66
C LEU A 25 -1.08 4.24 -0.58
N ALA A 26 -1.10 3.00 -0.09
CA ALA A 26 -0.11 2.53 0.89
C ALA A 26 1.32 2.58 0.33
N ALA A 27 1.52 2.22 -0.93
CA ALA A 27 2.83 2.29 -1.60
C ALA A 27 3.33 3.74 -1.75
N ILE A 28 2.46 4.67 -2.18
CA ILE A 28 2.81 6.09 -2.29
C ILE A 28 3.14 6.66 -0.91
N HIS A 29 2.36 6.35 0.11
CA HIS A 29 2.61 6.83 1.47
C HIS A 29 3.94 6.28 2.03
N PHE A 30 4.26 5.01 1.74
CA PHE A 30 5.56 4.45 2.06
C PHE A 30 6.71 5.20 1.39
N VAL A 31 6.58 5.56 0.11
CA VAL A 31 7.58 6.38 -0.59
C VAL A 31 7.73 7.76 0.06
N VAL A 32 6.63 8.42 0.42
CA VAL A 32 6.66 9.72 1.14
C VAL A 32 7.41 9.60 2.47
N PHE A 33 7.18 8.52 3.22
CA PHE A 33 7.89 8.26 4.47
C PHE A 33 9.40 8.03 4.26
N VAL A 34 9.79 7.23 3.27
CA VAL A 34 11.21 7.02 2.93
C VAL A 34 11.89 8.32 2.53
N VAL A 35 11.25 9.13 1.68
CA VAL A 35 11.79 10.46 1.30
C VAL A 35 11.95 11.35 2.53
N THR A 36 10.99 11.32 3.45
CA THR A 36 11.05 12.08 4.71
C THR A 36 12.26 11.66 5.56
N ILE A 37 12.50 10.35 5.71
CA ILE A 37 13.69 9.83 6.41
C ILE A 37 14.99 10.31 5.76
N VAL A 38 15.08 10.20 4.43
CA VAL A 38 16.31 10.58 3.70
C VAL A 38 16.58 12.07 3.81
N VAL A 39 15.56 12.91 3.68
CA VAL A 39 15.70 14.38 3.72
C VAL A 39 16.00 14.88 5.14
N LEU A 40 15.34 14.33 6.15
CA LEU A 40 15.50 14.78 7.54
C LEU A 40 16.62 14.05 8.30
N GLY A 41 17.20 13.00 7.72
CA GLY A 41 18.25 12.17 8.33
C GLY A 41 17.73 11.11 9.30
N GLY A 42 16.41 10.97 9.46
CA GLY A 42 15.77 10.00 10.33
C GLY A 42 14.26 10.19 10.46
N ASP A 43 13.64 9.44 11.37
CA ASP A 43 12.22 9.56 11.68
C ASP A 43 11.91 9.69 13.18
N ALA A 44 10.71 10.19 13.48
CA ALA A 44 10.22 10.35 14.84
C ALA A 44 9.60 9.09 15.45
N LEU A 45 9.48 7.98 14.70
CA LEU A 45 9.06 6.68 15.26
C LEU A 45 10.20 6.04 16.06
N THR A 46 11.43 6.25 15.62
CA THR A 46 12.65 5.78 16.28
C THR A 46 13.39 6.90 17.02
N GLY A 47 12.96 8.14 16.85
CA GLY A 47 13.47 9.32 17.54
C GLY A 47 12.95 9.51 18.96
N ARG A 48 13.34 10.61 19.60
CA ARG A 48 12.94 10.96 20.97
C ARG A 48 12.83 12.47 21.18
N VAL A 49 12.24 12.86 22.30
CA VAL A 49 12.15 14.25 22.74
C VAL A 49 12.68 14.31 24.16
N GLU A 50 13.71 15.13 24.40
CA GLU A 50 14.39 15.26 25.70
C GLU A 50 14.62 16.73 25.97
N ASP A 51 14.21 17.21 27.16
CA ASP A 51 14.42 18.59 27.61
C ASP A 51 14.02 19.69 26.61
N GLY A 52 12.98 19.43 25.80
CA GLY A 52 12.50 20.35 24.77
C GLY A 52 13.26 20.29 23.43
N HIS A 53 14.27 19.44 23.33
CA HIS A 53 14.99 19.12 22.11
C HIS A 53 14.34 17.93 21.40
N TYR A 54 14.30 17.99 20.07
CA TYR A 54 13.60 17.03 19.23
C TYR A 54 14.61 16.27 18.38
N PHE A 55 14.63 14.95 18.48
CA PHE A 55 15.58 14.09 17.78
C PHE A 55 14.86 13.12 16.86
N LEU A 56 15.35 12.99 15.63
CA LEU A 56 14.95 11.96 14.68
C LEU A 56 15.97 10.82 14.73
N GLY A 57 15.48 9.58 14.79
CA GLY A 57 16.30 8.39 14.85
C GLY A 57 16.54 7.80 13.46
N ASN A 58 17.72 7.24 13.24
CA ASN A 58 18.03 6.43 12.06
C ASN A 58 19.11 5.39 12.41
N HIS A 59 18.72 4.13 12.58
CA HIS A 59 19.64 3.03 12.86
C HIS A 59 20.68 3.31 13.98
N GLY A 60 20.24 3.94 15.08
CA GLY A 60 21.08 4.26 16.23
C GLY A 60 21.74 5.64 16.19
N LEU A 61 21.71 6.31 15.03
CA LEU A 61 22.07 7.73 14.93
C LEU A 61 20.87 8.61 15.29
N MET A 62 21.15 9.75 15.92
CA MET A 62 20.14 10.74 16.29
C MET A 62 20.51 12.08 15.68
N VAL A 63 19.57 12.68 14.97
CA VAL A 63 19.70 14.01 14.38
C VAL A 63 18.78 14.96 15.13
N GLU A 64 19.34 15.98 15.75
CA GLU A 64 18.56 17.04 16.37
C GLU A 64 17.87 17.86 15.27
N THR A 65 16.60 18.19 15.49
CA THR A 65 15.77 18.90 14.53
C THR A 65 14.82 19.87 15.22
N SER A 66 14.06 20.61 14.41
CA SER A 66 12.99 21.47 14.90
C SER A 66 11.78 20.65 15.36
N ARG A 67 11.04 21.19 16.34
CA ARG A 67 9.74 20.68 16.77
C ARG A 67 8.80 20.38 15.59
N ALA A 68 8.75 21.28 14.60
CA ALA A 68 7.87 21.16 13.44
C ALA A 68 8.25 19.95 12.57
N ALA A 69 9.55 19.78 12.26
CA ALA A 69 10.03 18.65 11.49
C ALA A 69 9.79 17.31 12.21
N TRP A 70 9.98 17.30 13.54
CA TRP A 70 9.69 16.11 14.34
C TRP A 70 8.21 15.72 14.30
N HIS A 71 7.30 16.68 14.49
CA HIS A 71 5.87 16.40 14.41
C HIS A 71 5.42 15.99 13.01
N LEU A 72 5.95 16.62 11.96
CA LEU A 72 5.69 16.23 10.58
C LEU A 72 6.11 14.76 10.35
N SER A 73 7.34 14.42 10.73
CA SER A 73 7.86 13.05 10.64
C SER A 73 7.01 12.06 11.45
N ALA A 74 6.60 12.44 12.67
CA ALA A 74 5.75 11.61 13.52
C ALA A 74 4.38 11.35 12.91
N ILE A 75 3.75 12.37 12.29
CA ILE A 75 2.46 12.23 11.62
C ILE A 75 2.59 11.28 10.43
N ILE A 76 3.57 11.50 9.55
CA ILE A 76 3.79 10.66 8.36
C ILE A 76 4.08 9.21 8.80
N GLY A 77 5.03 9.01 9.71
CA GLY A 77 5.40 7.67 10.18
C GLY A 77 4.24 6.94 10.87
N ARG A 78 3.54 7.58 11.81
CA ARG A 78 2.44 6.92 12.55
C ARG A 78 1.24 6.64 11.66
N SER A 79 0.87 7.57 10.77
CA SER A 79 -0.25 7.36 9.85
C SER A 79 0.06 6.30 8.79
N LEU A 80 1.33 6.13 8.41
CA LEU A 80 1.77 4.99 7.61
C LEU A 80 1.58 3.68 8.40
N VAL A 81 2.24 3.55 9.56
CA VAL A 81 2.33 2.30 10.33
C VAL A 81 0.97 1.85 10.87
N TYR A 82 0.17 2.75 11.44
CA TYR A 82 -1.10 2.41 12.06
C TYR A 82 -2.32 2.58 11.13
N GLY A 83 -2.13 3.21 9.97
CA GLY A 83 -3.23 3.52 9.05
C GLY A 83 -3.07 2.86 7.70
N THR A 84 -2.37 3.53 6.79
CA THR A 84 -2.36 3.14 5.37
C THR A 84 -1.69 1.79 5.12
N PHE A 85 -0.68 1.41 5.90
CA PHE A 85 0.03 0.15 5.69
C PHE A 85 -0.85 -1.07 6.05
N PRO A 86 -1.49 -1.16 7.24
CA PRO A 86 -2.47 -2.20 7.53
C PRO A 86 -3.61 -2.26 6.51
N LEU A 87 -4.15 -1.11 6.10
CA LEU A 87 -5.21 -1.04 5.09
C LEU A 87 -4.75 -1.59 3.74
N GLY A 88 -3.53 -1.27 3.31
CA GLY A 88 -2.93 -1.81 2.09
C GLY A 88 -2.74 -3.32 2.14
N VAL A 89 -2.25 -3.84 3.28
CA VAL A 89 -2.10 -5.29 3.51
C VAL A 89 -3.45 -6.00 3.45
N ILE A 90 -4.46 -5.50 4.16
CA ILE A 90 -5.82 -6.06 4.15
C ILE A 90 -6.39 -6.03 2.73
N ALA A 91 -6.23 -4.92 2.00
CA ALA A 91 -6.67 -4.81 0.62
C ALA A 91 -5.97 -5.81 -0.31
N ALA A 92 -4.67 -6.07 -0.11
CA ALA A 92 -3.92 -7.07 -0.86
C ALA A 92 -4.44 -8.50 -0.59
N LEU A 93 -4.76 -8.82 0.66
CA LEU A 93 -5.32 -10.12 1.05
C LEU A 93 -6.74 -10.33 0.51
N LEU A 94 -7.57 -9.29 0.49
CA LEU A 94 -8.97 -9.35 0.02
C LEU A 94 -9.11 -9.21 -1.51
N ARG A 95 -8.00 -8.93 -2.22
CA ARG A 95 -8.00 -8.71 -3.66
C ARG A 95 -8.48 -9.98 -4.39
N PRO A 96 -9.56 -9.91 -5.20
CA PRO A 96 -9.99 -11.06 -5.98
C PRO A 96 -8.87 -11.56 -6.90
N ARG A 97 -8.58 -12.86 -6.86
CA ARG A 97 -7.69 -13.51 -7.84
C ARG A 97 -8.31 -13.38 -9.23
N LYS A 98 -7.48 -13.16 -10.26
CA LYS A 98 -7.94 -13.34 -11.64
C LYS A 98 -8.38 -14.80 -11.76
N VAL A 99 -9.67 -15.05 -11.99
CA VAL A 99 -10.11 -16.36 -12.46
C VAL A 99 -9.36 -16.59 -13.76
N GLY A 100 -8.54 -17.65 -13.80
CA GLY A 100 -7.72 -17.96 -14.97
C GLY A 100 -8.61 -18.00 -16.20
N HIS A 101 -8.23 -17.25 -17.23
CA HIS A 101 -8.84 -17.37 -18.55
C HIS A 101 -8.83 -18.86 -18.89
N GLN A 102 -10.01 -19.47 -19.11
CA GLN A 102 -10.03 -20.83 -19.63
C GLN A 102 -9.21 -20.81 -20.90
N ARG A 103 -8.12 -21.60 -20.94
CA ARG A 103 -7.33 -21.75 -22.16
C ARG A 103 -8.32 -22.13 -23.25
N PRO A 104 -8.33 -21.46 -24.43
CA PRO A 104 -9.22 -21.87 -25.49
C PRO A 104 -9.03 -23.36 -25.68
N ARG A 105 -10.11 -24.13 -25.54
CA ARG A 105 -10.09 -25.57 -25.72
C ARG A 105 -9.65 -25.79 -27.16
N PHE A 106 -8.37 -26.05 -27.36
CA PHE A 106 -7.81 -26.35 -28.67
C PHE A 106 -8.48 -27.64 -29.13
N TRP A 107 -9.51 -27.49 -29.96
CA TRP A 107 -10.25 -28.59 -30.53
C TRP A 107 -9.32 -29.32 -31.48
N TRP A 108 -8.74 -30.43 -31.03
CA TRP A 108 -8.18 -31.42 -31.93
C TRP A 108 -9.35 -32.14 -32.58
N LYS A 109 -9.61 -31.85 -33.86
CA LYS A 109 -10.45 -32.71 -34.72
C LYS A 109 -9.54 -33.83 -35.20
N GLY A 110 -9.68 -34.98 -34.54
CA GLY A 110 -9.15 -36.23 -35.06
C GLY A 110 -10.09 -36.75 -36.11
N ASP A 111 -9.77 -36.50 -37.37
CA ASP A 111 -10.34 -37.26 -38.47
C ASP A 111 -9.58 -38.59 -38.48
N GLY A 112 -10.21 -39.64 -37.94
CA GLY A 112 -9.56 -40.93 -37.68
C GLY A 112 -10.54 -42.09 -37.72
N ASN A 113 -10.79 -42.55 -38.95
CA ASN A 113 -11.37 -43.82 -39.39
C ASN A 113 -12.89 -44.02 -39.27
#